data_AF-A0A7W2A8G4-F1
#
_entry.id   AF-A0A7W2A8G4-F1
#
_cell.length_a   1.000
_cell.length_b   1.000
_cell.length_c   1.000
_cell.angle_alpha   90.00
_cell.angle_beta   90.00
_cell.angle_gamma   90.00
#
_symmetry.space_group_name_H-M   'P 1'
#
loop_
_entity.id
_entity.type
_entity.pdbx_description
1 polymer ?
#
loop_
_entity_poly.entity_id
_entity_poly.type
_entity_poly.pdbx_seq_one_letter_code
_entity_poly.pdbx_strand_id
1 'polypeptide(L)'
;MQYERSAFNKDRGNWVTSKENRKQSFDVQWCSGAPGIGMARLLSLNFDNEPLFSEEVRIAVDTTIKEGFGRNHSLCHGDLGNLDFLIMAKANDHQIELERMITTIYDGLLRSGRLCGNPLN
;
A
#
# COMPACT_ATOMS: atom_id res chain seq x y z
N MET A 1 -10.66 -1.85 14.66
CA MET A 1 -11.01 -2.00 13.22
C MET A 1 -12.22 -1.19 12.77
N GLN A 2 -13.21 -0.89 13.63
CA GLN A 2 -14.34 -0.02 13.23
C GLN A 2 -13.89 1.40 12.83
N TYR A 3 -12.84 1.93 13.47
CA TYR A 3 -12.30 3.24 13.12
C TYR A 3 -11.83 3.29 11.66
N GLU A 4 -11.00 2.34 11.23
CA GLU A 4 -10.52 2.28 9.85
C GLU A 4 -11.69 2.06 8.88
N ARG A 5 -12.66 1.20 9.21
CA ARG A 5 -13.87 1.03 8.37
C ARG A 5 -14.66 2.33 8.21
N SER A 6 -14.75 3.16 9.25
CA SER A 6 -15.38 4.48 9.16
C SER A 6 -14.62 5.48 8.29
N ALA A 7 -13.33 5.24 8.07
CA ALA A 7 -12.45 6.03 7.21
C ALA A 7 -12.39 5.52 5.77
N PHE A 8 -13.00 4.38 5.45
CA PHE A 8 -12.99 3.81 4.10
C PHE A 8 -13.83 4.64 3.13
N ASN A 9 -13.29 4.92 1.94
CA ASN A 9 -13.99 5.53 0.84
C ASN A 9 -14.08 4.54 -0.34
N LYS A 10 -15.30 4.11 -0.65
CA LYS A 10 -15.56 3.09 -1.69
C LYS A 10 -15.15 3.54 -3.09
N ASP A 11 -15.40 4.80 -3.44
CA ASP A 11 -15.07 5.34 -4.77
C ASP A 11 -13.56 5.41 -5.00
N ARG A 12 -12.79 5.57 -3.92
CA ARG A 12 -11.32 5.59 -3.96
C ARG A 12 -10.69 4.21 -3.76
N GLY A 13 -11.42 3.23 -3.26
CA GLY A 13 -10.85 1.94 -2.85
C GLY A 13 -9.78 2.10 -1.77
N ASN A 14 -9.84 3.16 -0.97
CA ASN A 14 -8.79 3.51 -0.02
C ASN A 14 -9.37 4.18 1.24
N TRP A 15 -8.54 4.30 2.26
CA TRP A 15 -8.85 4.89 3.54
C TRP A 15 -8.37 6.31 3.60
N VAL A 16 -9.17 7.18 4.21
CA VAL A 16 -8.78 8.57 4.47
C VAL A 16 -7.64 8.58 5.48
N THR A 17 -6.48 9.08 5.08
CA THR A 17 -5.28 9.14 5.92
C THR A 17 -5.13 10.47 6.65
N SER A 18 -5.56 11.56 6.03
CA SER A 18 -5.65 12.87 6.68
C SER A 18 -6.87 13.67 6.21
N LYS A 19 -7.31 14.60 7.05
CA LYS A 19 -8.41 15.53 6.76
C LYS A 19 -7.95 16.94 7.10
N GLU A 20 -7.65 17.74 6.08
CA GLU A 20 -7.20 19.12 6.24
C GLU A 20 -8.07 20.05 5.39
N ASN A 21 -8.57 21.15 5.97
CA ASN A 21 -9.37 22.16 5.26
C ASN A 21 -10.53 21.57 4.43
N ARG A 22 -11.22 20.55 4.96
CA ARG A 22 -12.29 19.78 4.30
C ARG A 22 -11.84 18.96 3.07
N LYS A 23 -10.54 18.88 2.79
CA LYS A 23 -9.97 17.97 1.80
C LYS A 23 -9.53 16.68 2.49
N GLN A 24 -9.79 15.56 1.83
CA GLN A 24 -9.38 14.24 2.29
C GLN A 24 -8.15 13.80 1.50
N SER A 25 -7.17 13.26 2.20
CA SER A 25 -6.00 12.63 1.61
C SER A 25 -6.13 11.11 1.67
N PHE A 26 -5.56 10.45 0.68
CA PHE A 26 -5.61 9.00 0.51
C PHE A 26 -4.20 8.53 0.16
N ASP A 27 -3.38 8.32 1.18
CA ASP A 27 -2.02 7.82 0.97
C ASP A 27 -2.03 6.35 0.55
N VAL A 28 -0.99 5.97 -0.16
CA VAL A 28 -0.69 4.57 -0.53
C VAL A 28 0.75 4.32 -0.08
N GLN A 29 0.91 4.30 1.23
CA GLN A 29 2.19 4.21 1.92
C GLN A 29 2.09 3.16 3.02
N TRP A 30 3.17 2.43 3.27
CA TRP A 30 3.20 1.42 4.32
C TRP A 30 2.81 1.98 5.69
N CYS A 31 3.28 3.19 6.03
CA CYS A 31 2.96 3.83 7.30
C CYS A 31 1.61 4.55 7.34
N SER A 32 1.01 4.87 6.18
CA SER A 32 -0.34 5.44 6.10
C SER A 32 -1.06 5.03 4.81
N GLY A 33 -2.19 4.34 4.96
CA GLY A 33 -3.12 4.02 3.86
C GLY A 33 -3.20 2.54 3.51
N ALA A 34 -3.61 2.26 2.26
CA ALA A 34 -3.97 0.93 1.78
C ALA A 34 -2.98 -0.19 2.17
N PRO A 35 -1.66 -0.11 1.87
CA PRO A 35 -0.76 -1.23 2.14
C PRO A 35 -0.57 -1.51 3.63
N GLY A 36 -0.46 -0.48 4.47
CA GLY A 36 -0.37 -0.66 5.93
C GLY A 36 -1.64 -1.28 6.53
N ILE A 37 -2.82 -0.82 6.09
CA ILE A 37 -4.10 -1.37 6.53
C ILE A 37 -4.26 -2.81 6.05
N GLY A 38 -3.94 -3.09 4.78
CA GLY A 38 -3.98 -4.42 4.21
C GLY A 38 -3.08 -5.40 4.96
N MET A 39 -1.87 -4.98 5.32
CA MET A 39 -0.94 -5.79 6.13
C MET A 39 -1.53 -6.10 7.51
N ALA A 40 -2.13 -5.11 8.18
CA ALA A 40 -2.80 -5.32 9.45
C ALA A 40 -3.97 -6.31 9.35
N ARG A 41 -4.78 -6.26 8.27
CA ARG A 41 -5.87 -7.21 8.01
C ARG A 41 -5.35 -8.60 7.72
N LEU A 42 -4.33 -8.72 6.89
CA LEU A 42 -3.70 -9.99 6.57
C LEU A 42 -3.15 -10.68 7.82
N LEU A 43 -2.47 -9.94 8.70
CA LEU A 43 -1.97 -10.49 9.96
C LEU A 43 -3.10 -10.88 10.93
N SER A 44 -4.21 -10.15 10.90
CA SER A 44 -5.37 -10.42 11.76
C SER A 44 -6.13 -11.68 11.35
N LEU A 45 -6.10 -12.06 10.06
CA LEU A 45 -6.68 -13.31 9.56
C LEU A 45 -6.09 -14.56 10.24
N ASN A 46 -4.88 -14.47 10.82
CA ASN A 46 -4.29 -15.57 11.59
C ASN A 46 -4.97 -15.82 12.95
N PHE A 47 -5.71 -14.83 13.45
CA PHE A 47 -6.37 -14.88 14.76
C PHE A 47 -7.88 -14.89 14.64
N ASP A 48 -8.42 -14.22 13.63
CA ASP A 48 -9.85 -14.13 13.37
C ASP A 48 -10.12 -14.15 11.86
N ASN A 49 -10.87 -15.14 11.39
CA ASN A 49 -11.20 -15.32 9.99
C ASN A 49 -12.43 -14.49 9.60
N GLU A 50 -12.45 -13.21 9.97
CA GLU A 50 -13.55 -12.30 9.62
C GLU A 50 -13.59 -12.14 8.08
N PRO A 51 -14.69 -12.52 7.39
CA PRO A 51 -14.73 -12.50 5.93
C PRO A 51 -14.41 -11.12 5.32
N LEU A 52 -14.78 -10.06 6.02
CA LEU A 52 -14.49 -8.68 5.62
C LEU A 52 -12.99 -8.37 5.53
N PHE A 53 -12.14 -9.03 6.32
CA PHE A 53 -10.69 -8.81 6.24
C PHE A 53 -10.13 -9.29 4.90
N SER A 54 -10.61 -10.41 4.38
CA SER A 54 -10.16 -10.91 3.07
C SER A 54 -10.53 -9.94 1.95
N GLU A 55 -11.73 -9.35 2.01
CA GLU A 55 -12.15 -8.33 1.06
C GLU A 55 -11.31 -7.05 1.19
N GLU A 56 -11.09 -6.57 2.41
CA GLU A 56 -10.27 -5.38 2.68
C GLU A 56 -8.81 -5.57 2.24
N VAL A 57 -8.24 -6.78 2.40
CA VAL A 57 -6.91 -7.13 1.88
C VAL A 57 -6.90 -7.04 0.36
N ARG A 58 -7.91 -7.59 -0.33
CA ARG A 58 -8.00 -7.53 -1.79
C ARG A 58 -8.07 -6.08 -2.28
N ILE A 59 -8.91 -5.26 -1.64
CA ILE A 59 -9.01 -3.82 -1.95
C ILE A 59 -7.66 -3.13 -1.74
N ALA A 60 -6.97 -3.41 -0.64
CA ALA A 60 -5.65 -2.84 -0.37
C ALA A 60 -4.61 -3.27 -1.43
N VAL A 61 -4.62 -4.52 -1.88
CA VAL A 61 -3.76 -5.03 -2.96
C VAL A 61 -4.03 -4.27 -4.27
N ASP A 62 -5.30 -4.22 -4.70
CA ASP A 62 -5.70 -3.57 -5.95
C ASP A 62 -5.30 -2.07 -5.95
N THR A 63 -5.54 -1.38 -4.84
CA THR A 63 -5.16 0.04 -4.67
C THR A 63 -3.64 0.24 -4.65
N THR A 64 -2.90 -0.64 -3.98
CA THR A 64 -1.43 -0.55 -3.90
C THR A 64 -0.79 -0.77 -5.27
N ILE A 65 -1.30 -1.72 -6.05
CA ILE A 65 -0.83 -1.99 -7.42
C ILE A 65 -1.07 -0.78 -8.32
N LYS A 66 -2.26 -0.18 -8.20
CA LYS A 66 -2.67 0.94 -9.07
C LYS A 66 -1.94 2.24 -8.76
N GLU A 67 -1.66 2.54 -7.49
CA GLU A 67 -1.28 3.90 -7.05
C GLU A 67 -0.02 3.96 -6.16
N GLY A 68 0.59 2.81 -5.83
CA GLY A 68 1.62 2.69 -4.79
C GLY A 68 3.08 2.75 -5.25
N PHE A 69 3.39 2.88 -6.54
CA PHE A 69 4.77 2.73 -7.03
C PHE A 69 5.27 3.95 -7.82
N GLY A 70 6.59 4.05 -7.97
CA GLY A 70 7.27 5.08 -8.76
C GLY A 70 7.62 6.34 -7.97
N ARG A 71 7.68 6.26 -6.63
CA ARG A 71 7.99 7.42 -5.78
C ARG A 71 9.45 7.45 -5.36
N ASN A 72 9.81 6.58 -4.42
CA ASN A 72 11.14 6.49 -3.84
C ASN A 72 11.38 5.07 -3.29
N HIS A 73 12.60 4.75 -2.91
CA HIS A 73 12.99 3.40 -2.46
C HIS A 73 12.83 3.21 -0.94
N SER A 74 12.06 4.06 -0.23
CA SER A 74 11.90 3.95 1.22
C SER A 74 10.87 2.87 1.62
N LEU A 75 10.95 2.43 2.88
CA LEU A 75 9.97 1.49 3.44
C LEU A 75 8.70 2.18 3.95
N CYS A 76 8.79 3.32 4.64
CA CYS A 76 7.60 3.97 5.21
C CYS A 76 6.62 4.44 4.13
N HIS A 77 7.14 5.11 3.10
CA HIS A 77 6.34 5.86 2.15
C HIS A 77 6.83 5.70 0.71
N GLY A 78 7.50 4.58 0.44
CA GLY A 78 8.10 4.28 -0.85
C GLY A 78 7.77 2.89 -1.36
N ASP A 79 8.33 2.62 -2.52
CA ASP A 79 8.04 1.46 -3.35
C ASP A 79 8.42 0.15 -2.65
N LEU A 80 9.46 0.15 -1.80
CA LEU A 80 9.89 -1.06 -1.09
C LEU A 80 8.90 -1.50 -0.01
N GLY A 81 8.30 -0.57 0.73
CA GLY A 81 7.28 -0.93 1.72
C GLY A 81 5.99 -1.43 1.08
N ASN A 82 5.64 -0.84 -0.06
CA ASN A 82 4.47 -1.26 -0.82
C ASN A 82 4.69 -2.64 -1.47
N LEU A 83 5.91 -2.91 -1.97
CA LEU A 83 6.29 -4.22 -2.47
C LEU A 83 6.23 -5.29 -1.36
N ASP A 84 6.74 -4.98 -0.16
CA ASP A 84 6.71 -5.90 0.99
C ASP A 84 5.28 -6.34 1.32
N PHE A 85 4.34 -5.39 1.36
CA PHE A 85 2.92 -5.71 1.54
C PHE A 85 2.40 -6.66 0.45
N LEU A 86 2.67 -6.39 -0.84
CA LEU A 86 2.15 -7.22 -1.92
C LEU A 86 2.73 -8.64 -1.90
N ILE A 87 4.01 -8.79 -1.54
CA ILE A 87 4.66 -10.10 -1.34
C ILE A 87 3.97 -10.85 -0.21
N MET A 88 3.75 -10.19 0.93
CA MET A 88 3.06 -10.80 2.07
C MET A 88 1.64 -11.24 1.73
N ALA A 89 0.90 -10.41 1.00
CA ALA A 89 -0.46 -10.71 0.57
C ALA A 89 -0.54 -11.85 -0.47
N LYS A 90 0.60 -12.33 -0.99
CA LYS A 90 0.66 -13.31 -2.06
C LYS A 90 -0.26 -12.91 -3.22
N ALA A 91 -0.06 -11.70 -3.74
CA ALA A 91 -0.85 -11.15 -4.84
C ALA A 91 -0.60 -11.91 -6.17
N ASN A 92 -0.92 -13.21 -6.19
CA ASN A 92 -0.61 -14.16 -7.26
C ASN A 92 -1.33 -13.81 -8.55
N ASP A 93 -2.52 -13.22 -8.46
CA ASP A 93 -3.30 -12.77 -9.61
C ASP A 93 -2.67 -11.55 -10.32
N HIS A 94 -1.63 -10.97 -9.72
CA HIS A 94 -0.94 -9.76 -10.17
C HIS A 94 0.56 -10.00 -10.41
N GLN A 95 0.93 -11.23 -10.79
CA GLN A 95 2.34 -11.62 -10.92
C GLN A 95 3.09 -10.77 -11.97
N ILE A 96 2.45 -10.42 -13.07
CA ILE A 96 3.04 -9.58 -14.13
C ILE A 96 3.33 -8.17 -13.60
N GLU A 97 2.37 -7.59 -12.86
CA GLU A 97 2.49 -6.27 -12.24
C GLU A 97 3.61 -6.27 -11.20
N LEU A 98 3.70 -7.31 -10.37
CA LEU A 98 4.77 -7.48 -9.39
C LEU A 98 6.16 -7.53 -10.04
N GLU A 99 6.32 -8.33 -11.09
CA GLU A 99 7.59 -8.43 -11.82
C GLU A 99 8.00 -7.07 -12.43
N ARG A 100 7.03 -6.33 -12.98
CA ARG A 100 7.25 -4.97 -13.50
C ARG A 100 7.66 -3.99 -12.40
N MET A 101 7.04 -4.06 -11.23
CA MET A 101 7.38 -3.20 -10.08
C MET A 101 8.77 -3.50 -9.56
N ILE A 102 9.11 -4.78 -9.39
CA ILE A 102 10.46 -5.22 -8.99
C ILE A 102 11.51 -4.71 -9.98
N THR A 103 11.26 -4.86 -11.28
CA THR A 103 12.15 -4.35 -12.34
C THR A 103 12.31 -2.85 -12.25
N THR A 104 11.21 -2.11 -12.03
CA THR A 104 11.23 -0.64 -11.91
C THR A 104 12.07 -0.18 -10.72
N ILE A 105 11.91 -0.83 -9.56
CA ILE A 105 12.68 -0.56 -8.35
C ILE A 105 14.16 -0.87 -8.59
N TYR A 106 14.46 -2.03 -9.19
CA TYR A 106 15.83 -2.46 -9.47
C TYR A 106 16.56 -1.48 -10.40
N ASP A 107 15.91 -1.12 -11.51
CA ASP A 107 16.40 -0.14 -12.45
C ASP A 107 16.63 1.24 -11.81
N GLY A 108 15.71 1.68 -10.93
CA GLY A 108 15.83 2.90 -10.17
C GLY A 108 17.05 2.88 -9.25
N LEU A 109 17.28 1.76 -8.56
CA LEU A 109 18.45 1.54 -7.71
C LEU A 109 19.76 1.57 -8.51
N LEU A 110 19.79 0.97 -9.70
CA LEU A 110 20.98 0.99 -10.57
C LEU A 110 21.29 2.38 -11.11
N ARG A 111 20.27 3.14 -11.50
CA ARG A 111 20.46 4.47 -12.11
C ARG A 111 20.82 5.55 -11.07
N SER A 112 20.18 5.52 -9.91
CA SER A 112 20.21 6.66 -8.97
C SER A 112 20.65 6.28 -7.55
N GLY A 113 20.98 5.01 -7.31
CA GLY A 113 21.22 4.51 -5.96
C GLY A 113 19.95 4.51 -5.10
N ARG A 114 20.11 4.56 -3.77
CA ARG A 114 18.99 4.59 -2.83
C ARG A 114 18.41 5.99 -2.73
N LEU A 115 17.17 6.16 -3.20
CA LEU A 115 16.38 7.37 -2.96
C LEU A 115 15.49 7.12 -1.76
N CYS A 116 16.02 7.35 -0.55
CA CYS A 116 15.29 7.15 0.70
C CYS A 116 15.32 8.46 1.49
N GLY A 117 14.17 9.14 1.57
CA GLY A 117 14.04 10.41 2.26
C GLY A 117 12.78 11.13 1.80
N ASN A 118 12.25 12.00 2.66
CA ASN A 118 11.23 12.95 2.22
C ASN A 118 11.94 13.88 1.24
N PRO A 119 11.50 14.05 -0.02
CA PRO A 119 11.97 15.18 -0.80
C PRO A 119 11.56 16.42 -0.02
N LEU A 120 12.50 16.97 0.75
CA LEU A 120 12.40 18.30 1.30
C LEU A 120 12.38 19.22 0.07
N ASN A 121 11.17 19.51 -0.39
CA ASN A 121 10.92 20.74 -1.13
C ASN A 121 11.00 21.90 -0.13
#